data_AF-A0A9D1E8U1-F1
#
_entry.id   AF-A0A9D1E8U1-F1
#
_cell.length_a   1.000
_cell.length_b   1.000
_cell.length_c   1.000
_cell.angle_alpha   90.00
_cell.angle_beta   90.00
_cell.angle_gamma   90.00
#
_symmetry.space_group_name_H-M   'P 1'
#
loop_
_entity.id
_entity.type
_entity.pdbx_description
1 polymer ?
#
loop_
_entity_poly.entity_id
_entity_poly.type
_entity_poly.pdbx_seq_one_letter_code
_entity_poly.pdbx_strand_id
1 'polypeptide(L)'
;YRDMVLIEIEPCQAETMRVIGMAERYVKKNRIQKGQIWCVYDKDSFPARDFNGVEQRARQLSRGNPDLQYHAAWSNECIEFWFLLHFAYYTSNNHRTEYISFLNDKFRELGIGKYQKNMKNIFEILMEKGNPKLAIRYAKRIIKEGQGKTPTEIAPGTKVYELVEELAKYLPQKYIV
;
A
#
# COMPACT_ATOMS: atom_id res chain seq x y z
N TYR A 1 -15.33 16.81 21.04
CA TYR A 1 -14.11 16.14 20.55
C TYR A 1 -14.52 14.92 19.74
N ARG A 2 -14.74 15.09 18.43
CA ARG A 2 -14.96 13.97 17.50
C ARG A 2 -13.61 13.68 16.82
N ASP A 3 -13.16 12.44 16.91
CA ASP A 3 -12.27 11.77 15.96
C ASP A 3 -10.86 12.36 15.75
N MET A 4 -10.06 12.47 16.83
CA MET A 4 -8.60 12.55 16.66
C MET A 4 -8.04 11.14 16.47
N VAL A 5 -7.65 10.80 15.24
CA VAL A 5 -6.81 9.63 14.97
C VAL A 5 -5.34 10.05 15.17
N LEU A 6 -4.61 9.31 16.01
CA LEU A 6 -3.16 9.43 16.09
C LEU A 6 -2.53 8.50 15.05
N ILE A 7 -1.75 9.06 14.14
CA ILE A 7 -1.01 8.30 13.13
C ILE A 7 0.47 8.43 13.44
N GLU A 8 1.10 7.29 13.72
CA GLU A 8 2.55 7.18 13.92
C GLU A 8 3.13 6.38 12.76
N ILE A 9 4.14 6.96 12.09
CA ILE A 9 4.83 6.32 10.96
C ILE A 9 6.22 5.92 11.41
N GLU A 10 6.46 4.62 11.43
CA GLU A 10 7.76 4.05 11.77
C GLU A 10 8.47 3.54 10.51
N PRO A 11 9.56 4.19 10.06
CA PRO A 11 10.28 3.75 8.88
C PRO A 11 10.98 2.41 9.12
N CYS A 12 10.73 1.44 8.25
CA CYS A 12 11.44 0.16 8.23
C CYS A 12 12.52 0.20 7.14
N GLN A 13 13.79 0.40 7.52
CA GLN A 13 14.92 0.36 6.58
C GLN A 13 15.37 -1.07 6.22
N ALA A 14 14.54 -2.09 6.50
CA ALA A 14 14.97 -3.48 6.55
C ALA A 14 14.04 -4.40 5.74
N GLU A 15 14.51 -5.62 5.46
CA GLU A 15 13.84 -6.62 4.62
C GLU A 15 12.38 -6.91 5.00
N THR A 16 11.55 -7.36 4.05
CA THR A 16 10.09 -7.53 4.22
C THR A 16 9.67 -8.28 5.48
N MET A 17 10.27 -9.41 5.87
CA MET A 17 9.89 -10.08 7.13
C MET A 17 10.19 -9.26 8.39
N ARG A 18 11.12 -8.30 8.32
CA ARG A 18 11.39 -7.39 9.44
C ARG A 18 10.30 -6.35 9.59
N VAL A 19 9.46 -6.07 8.59
CA VAL A 19 8.36 -5.09 8.73
C VAL A 19 7.39 -5.52 9.84
N ILE A 20 6.93 -6.78 9.79
CA ILE A 20 6.01 -7.32 10.81
C ILE A 20 6.73 -7.55 12.14
N GLY A 21 7.99 -7.99 12.11
CA GLY A 21 8.79 -8.13 13.33
C GLY A 21 9.05 -6.79 14.03
N MET A 22 9.25 -5.69 13.27
CA MET A 22 9.38 -4.35 13.81
C MET A 22 8.05 -3.86 14.38
N ALA A 23 6.95 -4.10 13.68
CA ALA A 23 5.61 -3.79 14.16
C ALA A 23 5.30 -4.47 15.51
N GLU A 24 5.55 -5.78 15.63
CA GLU A 24 5.38 -6.52 16.89
C GLU A 24 6.26 -5.96 18.02
N ARG A 25 7.53 -5.63 17.72
CA ARG A 25 8.44 -5.01 18.70
C ARG A 25 7.96 -3.64 19.13
N TYR A 26 7.47 -2.81 18.21
CA TYR A 26 6.95 -1.48 18.49
C TYR A 26 5.73 -1.55 19.41
N VAL A 27 4.76 -2.38 19.05
CA VAL A 27 3.56 -2.64 19.86
C VAL A 27 3.92 -3.09 21.27
N LYS A 28 4.83 -4.07 21.39
CA LYS A 28 5.25 -4.60 22.69
C LYS A 28 5.98 -3.55 23.53
N LYS A 29 6.91 -2.80 22.93
CA LYS A 29 7.70 -1.76 23.61
C LYS A 29 6.81 -0.64 24.14
N ASN A 30 5.85 -0.19 23.33
CA ASN A 30 4.94 0.91 23.67
C ASN A 30 3.66 0.45 24.39
N ARG A 31 3.53 -0.86 24.66
CA ARG A 31 2.36 -1.47 25.33
C ARG A 31 1.03 -1.10 24.65
N ILE A 32 1.02 -1.08 23.32
CA ILE A 32 -0.18 -0.75 22.54
C ILE A 32 -1.18 -1.89 22.70
N GLN A 33 -2.37 -1.58 23.23
CA GLN A 33 -3.43 -2.57 23.49
C GLN A 33 -4.63 -2.43 22.53
N LYS A 34 -4.77 -1.25 21.91
CA LYS A 34 -5.87 -0.92 21.00
C LYS A 34 -5.37 -0.09 19.83
N GLY A 35 -5.78 -0.42 18.62
CA GLY A 35 -5.44 0.32 17.40
C GLY A 35 -5.34 -0.57 16.17
N GLN A 36 -4.87 0.03 15.07
CA GLN A 36 -4.57 -0.68 13.83
C GLN A 36 -3.11 -0.53 13.49
N ILE A 37 -2.47 -1.63 13.12
CA ILE A 37 -1.06 -1.70 12.75
C ILE A 37 -0.97 -2.08 11.28
N TRP A 38 -0.50 -1.16 10.45
CA TRP A 38 -0.42 -1.34 9.00
C TRP A 38 1.03 -1.57 8.56
N CYS A 39 1.31 -2.76 8.03
CA CYS A 39 2.58 -3.10 7.43
C CYS A 39 2.53 -2.80 5.93
N VAL A 40 3.26 -1.78 5.49
CA VAL A 40 3.35 -1.37 4.07
C VAL A 40 4.68 -1.85 3.49
N TYR A 41 4.65 -2.60 2.40
CA TYR A 41 5.85 -3.18 1.78
C TYR A 41 5.60 -3.54 0.31
N ASP A 42 6.67 -3.72 -0.46
CA ASP A 42 6.59 -4.18 -1.84
C ASP A 42 7.42 -5.45 -2.08
N LYS A 43 7.19 -6.13 -3.21
CA LYS A 43 7.81 -7.43 -3.50
C LYS A 43 9.23 -7.29 -4.03
N ASP A 44 9.55 -6.18 -4.67
CA ASP A 44 10.64 -5.86 -5.60
C ASP A 44 12.03 -6.53 -5.41
N SER A 45 12.36 -7.11 -4.25
CA SER A 45 13.56 -7.97 -4.08
C SER A 45 13.44 -9.10 -3.04
N PHE A 46 12.23 -9.49 -2.64
CA PHE A 46 12.01 -10.42 -1.53
C PHE A 46 11.64 -11.83 -1.99
N PRO A 47 12.12 -12.88 -1.27
CA PRO A 47 11.64 -14.24 -1.47
C PRO A 47 10.12 -14.31 -1.32
N ALA A 48 9.46 -15.09 -2.16
CA ALA A 48 8.00 -15.21 -2.14
C ALA A 48 7.46 -15.65 -0.77
N ARG A 49 8.19 -16.55 -0.10
CA ARG A 49 7.90 -17.02 1.26
C ARG A 49 7.79 -15.85 2.26
N ASP A 50 8.73 -14.93 2.18
CA ASP A 50 8.87 -13.83 3.11
C ASP A 50 7.80 -12.75 2.85
N PHE A 51 7.51 -12.47 1.57
CA PHE A 51 6.43 -11.55 1.19
C PHE A 51 5.04 -12.05 1.61
N ASN A 52 4.74 -13.33 1.35
CA ASN A 52 3.48 -13.95 1.77
C ASN A 52 3.41 -14.13 3.30
N GLY A 53 4.56 -14.37 3.94
CA GLY A 53 4.67 -14.59 5.38
C GLY A 53 4.20 -13.40 6.21
N VAL A 54 4.43 -12.16 5.74
CA VAL A 54 3.95 -10.95 6.42
C VAL A 54 2.41 -10.92 6.51
N GLU A 55 1.71 -11.18 5.41
CA GLU A 55 0.24 -11.21 5.43
C GLU A 55 -0.29 -12.34 6.32
N GLN A 56 0.32 -13.52 6.25
CA GLN A 56 -0.07 -14.64 7.10
C GLN A 56 0.13 -14.31 8.60
N ARG A 57 1.27 -13.71 8.95
CA ARG A 57 1.58 -13.30 10.33
C ARG A 57 0.63 -12.22 10.83
N ALA A 58 0.34 -11.20 10.01
CA ALA A 58 -0.63 -10.15 10.35
C ALA A 58 -2.01 -10.76 10.67
N ARG A 59 -2.52 -11.66 9.82
CA ARG A 59 -3.79 -12.35 10.07
C ARG A 59 -3.79 -13.17 11.36
N GLN A 60 -2.68 -13.83 11.69
CA GLN A 60 -2.57 -14.58 12.95
C GLN A 60 -2.61 -13.66 14.17
N LEU A 61 -1.89 -12.54 14.14
CA LEU A 61 -1.86 -11.58 15.25
C LEU A 61 -3.23 -10.95 15.50
N SER A 62 -3.94 -10.59 14.44
CA SER A 62 -5.30 -10.00 14.52
C SER A 62 -6.34 -10.92 15.15
N ARG A 63 -6.16 -12.25 15.08
CA ARG A 63 -7.05 -13.22 15.75
C ARG A 63 -6.89 -13.22 17.27
N GLY A 64 -5.74 -12.81 17.79
CA GLY A 64 -5.42 -12.87 19.21
C GLY A 64 -5.95 -11.69 20.03
N ASN A 65 -6.19 -10.54 19.41
CA ASN A 65 -6.69 -9.35 20.09
C ASN A 65 -7.64 -8.54 19.17
N PRO A 66 -8.96 -8.57 19.38
CA PRO A 66 -9.91 -7.84 18.54
C PRO A 66 -9.73 -6.32 18.59
N ASP A 67 -9.19 -5.78 19.69
CA ASP A 67 -8.93 -4.36 19.85
C ASP A 67 -7.64 -3.89 19.14
N LEU A 68 -6.73 -4.82 18.82
CA LEU A 68 -5.47 -4.54 18.13
C LEU A 68 -5.34 -5.39 16.85
N GLN A 69 -5.60 -4.75 15.71
CA GLN A 69 -5.62 -5.43 14.42
C GLN A 69 -4.37 -5.11 13.61
N TYR A 70 -3.78 -6.13 13.00
CA TYR A 70 -2.67 -6.03 12.06
C TYR A 70 -3.16 -6.23 10.62
N HIS A 71 -2.66 -5.38 9.74
CA HIS A 71 -3.01 -5.33 8.32
C HIS A 71 -1.74 -5.31 7.45
N ALA A 72 -1.83 -5.89 6.26
CA ALA A 72 -0.75 -5.91 5.29
C ALA A 72 -1.19 -5.17 4.02
N ALA A 73 -0.55 -4.03 3.75
CA ALA A 73 -0.78 -3.20 2.57
C ALA A 73 0.41 -3.36 1.61
N TRP A 74 0.36 -4.42 0.82
CA TRP A 74 1.46 -4.80 -0.06
C TRP A 74 1.28 -4.35 -1.50
N SER A 75 2.36 -4.23 -2.26
CA SER A 75 2.35 -4.02 -3.72
C SER A 75 3.25 -5.03 -4.45
N ASN A 76 2.74 -5.62 -5.51
CA ASN A 76 3.40 -6.62 -6.34
C ASN A 76 3.46 -6.11 -7.80
N GLU A 77 4.63 -5.77 -8.35
CA GLU A 77 5.96 -5.97 -7.73
C GLU A 77 6.41 -4.81 -6.82
N CYS A 78 6.00 -3.57 -7.10
CA CYS A 78 6.51 -2.36 -6.45
C CYS A 78 5.39 -1.33 -6.18
N ILE A 79 5.65 -0.32 -5.34
CA ILE A 79 4.66 0.71 -5.02
C ILE A 79 4.24 1.57 -6.22
N GLU A 80 5.10 1.71 -7.24
CA GLU A 80 4.78 2.46 -8.46
C GLU A 80 3.56 1.90 -9.21
N PHE A 81 3.25 0.61 -9.04
CA PHE A 81 2.03 0.03 -9.58
C PHE A 81 0.78 0.73 -9.03
N TRP A 82 0.75 1.04 -7.73
CA TRP A 82 -0.35 1.81 -7.12
C TRP A 82 -0.47 3.21 -7.72
N PHE A 83 0.65 3.88 -7.98
CA PHE A 83 0.65 5.21 -8.59
C PHE A 83 0.12 5.16 -10.03
N LEU A 84 0.53 4.15 -10.79
CA LEU A 84 0.06 3.92 -12.15
C LEU A 84 -1.47 3.78 -12.21
N LEU A 85 -2.08 3.06 -11.26
CA LEU A 85 -3.53 2.84 -11.22
C LEU A 85 -4.36 4.13 -11.10
N HIS A 86 -3.76 5.25 -10.70
CA HIS A 86 -4.44 6.55 -10.70
C HIS A 86 -4.67 7.11 -12.10
N PHE A 87 -3.93 6.61 -13.10
CA PHE A 87 -3.97 7.11 -14.47
C PHE A 87 -4.51 6.09 -15.47
N ALA A 88 -4.38 4.79 -15.18
CA ALA A 88 -4.85 3.74 -16.08
C ALA A 88 -5.16 2.43 -15.36
N TYR A 89 -6.11 1.67 -15.91
CA TYR A 89 -6.26 0.25 -15.58
C TYR A 89 -5.10 -0.54 -16.20
N TYR A 90 -4.43 -1.38 -15.40
CA TYR A 90 -3.23 -2.08 -15.83
C TYR A 90 -3.16 -3.47 -15.21
N THR A 91 -2.88 -4.48 -16.03
CA THR A 91 -2.89 -5.90 -15.61
C THR A 91 -1.66 -6.68 -16.08
N SER A 92 -0.75 -6.06 -16.83
CA SER A 92 0.47 -6.76 -17.30
C SER A 92 1.47 -6.92 -16.18
N ASN A 93 2.00 -8.13 -16.00
CA ASN A 93 3.04 -8.41 -15.01
C ASN A 93 4.41 -7.96 -15.53
N ASN A 94 4.65 -6.66 -15.43
CA ASN A 94 5.88 -6.03 -15.89
C ASN A 94 6.80 -5.69 -14.73
N HIS A 95 8.05 -5.36 -15.04
CA HIS A 95 9.06 -4.91 -14.09
C HIS A 95 8.89 -3.42 -13.70
N ARG A 96 9.46 -3.02 -12.56
CA ARG A 96 9.35 -1.66 -12.00
C ARG A 96 9.74 -0.60 -13.03
N THR A 97 10.73 -0.91 -13.86
CA THR A 97 11.20 -0.05 -14.94
C THR A 97 10.09 0.34 -15.91
N GLU A 98 9.17 -0.58 -16.23
CA GLU A 98 8.02 -0.34 -17.10
C GLU A 98 6.99 0.58 -16.44
N TYR A 99 6.70 0.37 -15.15
CA TYR A 99 5.79 1.26 -14.41
C TYR A 99 6.36 2.67 -14.30
N ILE A 100 7.67 2.80 -14.05
CA ILE A 100 8.37 4.09 -14.04
C ILE A 100 8.34 4.73 -15.44
N SER A 101 8.53 3.96 -16.50
CA SER A 101 8.43 4.45 -17.88
C SER A 101 7.06 5.03 -18.16
N PHE A 102 6.00 4.28 -17.82
CA PHE A 102 4.62 4.76 -17.94
C PHE A 102 4.37 6.04 -17.15
N LEU A 103 4.81 6.11 -15.89
CA LEU A 103 4.66 7.30 -15.04
C LEU A 103 5.41 8.50 -15.64
N ASN A 104 6.61 8.30 -16.17
CA ASN A 104 7.38 9.36 -16.83
C ASN A 104 6.66 9.89 -18.06
N ASP A 105 6.10 9.02 -18.89
CA ASP A 105 5.33 9.44 -20.06
C ASP A 105 4.08 10.22 -19.66
N LYS A 106 3.32 9.73 -18.66
CA LYS A 106 2.16 10.45 -18.13
C LYS A 106 2.52 11.78 -17.47
N PHE A 107 3.58 11.84 -16.70
CA PHE A 107 3.98 13.08 -16.04
C PHE A 107 4.49 14.11 -17.06
N ARG A 108 5.13 13.67 -18.14
CA ARG A 108 5.50 14.55 -19.27
C ARG A 108 4.27 15.08 -19.99
N GLU A 109 3.29 14.23 -20.31
CA GLU A 109 2.01 14.65 -20.92
C GLU A 109 1.29 15.70 -20.07
N LEU A 110 1.33 15.56 -18.74
CA LEU A 110 0.69 16.46 -17.79
C LEU A 110 1.52 17.72 -17.45
N GLY A 111 2.71 17.88 -18.02
CA GLY A 111 3.60 19.01 -17.75
C GLY A 111 4.26 18.99 -16.36
N ILE A 112 4.28 17.85 -15.68
CA ILE A 112 4.87 17.64 -14.34
C ILE A 112 6.38 17.36 -14.44
N GLY A 113 6.81 16.73 -15.53
CA GLY A 113 8.20 16.32 -15.75
C GLY A 113 8.39 14.81 -15.60
N LYS A 114 9.43 14.38 -14.88
CA LYS A 114 9.75 12.96 -14.65
C LYS A 114 9.38 12.53 -13.25
N TYR A 115 8.90 11.29 -13.10
CA TYR A 115 8.77 10.65 -11.80
C TYR A 115 10.15 10.48 -11.16
N GLN A 116 10.24 10.76 -9.87
CA GLN A 116 11.44 10.56 -9.06
C GLN A 116 11.06 9.80 -7.79
N LYS A 117 11.88 8.81 -7.42
CA LYS A 117 11.72 8.15 -6.12
C LYS A 117 11.86 9.20 -5.01
N ASN A 118 10.97 9.12 -4.00
CA ASN A 118 10.87 10.10 -2.91
C ASN A 118 10.41 11.51 -3.33
N MET A 119 9.72 11.64 -4.47
CA MET A 119 9.06 12.88 -4.87
C MET A 119 8.05 13.31 -3.79
N LYS A 120 8.28 14.47 -3.18
CA LYS A 120 7.51 14.95 -2.01
C LYS A 120 6.05 15.27 -2.33
N ASN A 121 5.77 15.74 -3.54
CA ASN A 121 4.44 16.11 -4.02
C ASN A 121 3.71 14.96 -4.75
N ILE A 122 4.19 13.72 -4.63
CA ILE A 122 3.54 12.58 -5.30
C ILE A 122 2.07 12.44 -4.89
N PHE A 123 1.75 12.63 -3.61
CA PHE A 123 0.36 12.57 -3.13
C PHE A 123 -0.52 13.62 -3.81
N GLU A 124 -0.07 14.87 -3.86
CA GLU A 124 -0.79 15.98 -4.51
C GLU A 124 -1.01 15.70 -6.00
N ILE A 125 0.02 15.21 -6.70
CA ILE A 125 -0.08 14.83 -8.11
C ILE A 125 -1.16 13.76 -8.33
N LEU A 126 -1.16 12.70 -7.51
CA LEU A 126 -2.12 11.60 -7.64
C LEU A 126 -3.56 12.04 -7.35
N MET A 127 -3.74 12.97 -6.41
CA MET A 127 -5.05 13.51 -6.05
C MET A 127 -5.58 14.53 -7.06
N GLU A 128 -4.73 15.40 -7.60
CA GLU A 128 -5.14 16.50 -8.47
C GLU A 128 -5.15 16.14 -9.97
N LYS A 129 -4.22 15.28 -10.39
CA LYS A 129 -4.03 14.92 -11.80
C LYS A 129 -4.41 13.48 -12.11
N GLY A 130 -4.45 12.63 -11.09
CA GLY A 130 -4.92 11.25 -11.18
C GLY A 130 -6.39 11.09 -10.77
N ASN A 131 -6.81 9.84 -10.62
CA ASN A 131 -8.14 9.49 -10.12
C ASN A 131 -8.06 8.42 -9.02
N PRO A 132 -8.01 8.83 -7.74
CA PRO A 132 -7.94 7.91 -6.59
C PRO A 132 -9.11 6.93 -6.52
N LYS A 133 -10.32 7.36 -6.90
CA LYS A 133 -11.53 6.51 -6.90
C LYS A 133 -11.39 5.37 -7.91
N LEU A 134 -10.88 5.67 -9.09
CA LEU A 134 -10.59 4.67 -10.12
C LEU A 134 -9.43 3.76 -9.70
N ALA A 135 -8.37 4.30 -9.10
CA ALA A 135 -7.25 3.50 -8.59
C ALA A 135 -7.71 2.43 -7.60
N ILE A 136 -8.56 2.81 -6.64
CA ILE A 136 -9.17 1.89 -5.68
C ILE A 136 -10.03 0.85 -6.40
N ARG A 137 -10.88 1.27 -7.34
CA ARG A 137 -11.74 0.35 -8.11
C ARG A 137 -10.92 -0.66 -8.92
N TYR A 138 -9.84 -0.22 -9.55
CA TYR A 138 -8.94 -1.07 -10.32
C TYR A 138 -8.21 -2.07 -9.42
N ALA A 139 -7.63 -1.61 -8.31
CA ALA A 139 -6.95 -2.48 -7.38
C ALA A 139 -7.89 -3.55 -6.78
N LYS A 140 -9.10 -3.14 -6.35
CA LYS A 140 -10.14 -4.07 -5.89
C LYS A 140 -10.51 -5.12 -6.93
N ARG A 141 -10.63 -4.71 -8.19
CA ARG A 141 -10.92 -5.63 -9.30
C ARG A 141 -9.83 -6.68 -9.44
N ILE A 142 -8.57 -6.26 -9.44
CA ILE A 142 -7.41 -7.17 -9.55
C ILE A 142 -7.35 -8.14 -8.37
N ILE A 143 -7.55 -7.66 -7.14
CA ILE A 143 -7.58 -8.53 -5.96
C ILE A 143 -8.75 -9.52 -6.02
N LYS A 144 -9.92 -9.09 -6.49
CA LYS A 144 -11.09 -9.98 -6.66
C LYS A 144 -10.83 -11.06 -7.70
N GLU A 145 -10.24 -10.72 -8.83
CA GLU A 145 -9.86 -11.68 -9.88
C GLU A 145 -8.74 -12.63 -9.40
N GLY A 146 -7.91 -12.18 -8.46
CA GLY A 146 -6.89 -12.98 -7.78
C GLY A 146 -7.37 -13.77 -6.56
N GLN A 147 -8.67 -13.84 -6.27
CA GLN A 147 -9.18 -14.51 -5.09
C GLN A 147 -8.73 -15.98 -5.03
N GLY A 148 -8.25 -16.42 -3.86
CA GLY A 148 -7.70 -17.76 -3.65
C GLY A 148 -6.20 -17.88 -3.94
N LYS A 149 -5.59 -16.87 -4.57
CA LYS A 149 -4.15 -16.79 -4.79
C LYS A 149 -3.43 -16.12 -3.62
N THR A 150 -2.15 -16.44 -3.45
CA THR A 150 -1.24 -15.73 -2.55
C THR A 150 -0.87 -14.35 -3.09
N PRO A 151 -0.46 -13.39 -2.23
CA PRO A 151 0.01 -12.08 -2.68
C PRO A 151 1.03 -12.10 -3.82
N THR A 152 1.99 -13.03 -3.79
CA THR A 152 3.00 -13.15 -4.84
C THR A 152 2.44 -13.64 -6.18
N GLU A 153 1.35 -14.39 -6.17
CA GLU A 153 0.68 -14.92 -7.37
C GLU A 153 -0.28 -13.90 -8.00
N ILE A 154 -0.64 -12.84 -7.27
CA ILE A 154 -1.38 -11.69 -7.81
C ILE A 154 -0.35 -10.68 -8.32
N ALA A 155 0.10 -10.88 -9.56
CA ALA A 155 1.12 -10.07 -10.21
C ALA A 155 0.61 -9.58 -11.59
N PRO A 156 0.41 -8.27 -11.80
CA PRO A 156 0.57 -7.22 -10.81
C PRO A 156 -0.61 -7.21 -9.81
N GLY A 157 -0.42 -6.62 -8.64
CA GLY A 157 -1.45 -6.54 -7.62
C GLY A 157 -1.06 -5.59 -6.49
N THR A 158 -2.05 -4.99 -5.82
CA THR A 158 -1.76 -4.15 -4.65
C THR A 158 -2.93 -4.12 -3.69
N LYS A 159 -2.63 -4.18 -2.39
CA LYS A 159 -3.56 -3.95 -1.27
C LYS A 159 -3.39 -2.59 -0.61
N VAL A 160 -2.57 -1.71 -1.18
CA VAL A 160 -2.39 -0.33 -0.67
C VAL A 160 -3.73 0.43 -0.62
N TYR A 161 -4.68 0.10 -1.51
CA TYR A 161 -6.02 0.68 -1.46
C TYR A 161 -6.74 0.41 -0.12
N GLU A 162 -6.49 -0.70 0.57
CA GLU A 162 -7.14 -1.01 1.86
C GLU A 162 -6.71 0.01 2.92
N LEU A 163 -5.41 0.35 2.95
CA LEU A 163 -4.88 1.40 3.81
C LEU A 163 -5.44 2.77 3.43
N VAL A 164 -5.50 3.07 2.13
CA VAL A 164 -6.03 4.38 1.66
C VAL A 164 -7.50 4.53 2.01
N GLU A 165 -8.32 3.48 1.85
CA GLU A 165 -9.73 3.50 2.26
C GLU A 165 -9.90 3.65 3.76
N GLU A 166 -9.03 3.02 4.57
CA GLU A 166 -9.04 3.20 6.01
C GLU A 166 -8.71 4.65 6.40
N LEU A 167 -7.63 5.20 5.84
CA LEU A 167 -7.20 6.58 6.12
C LEU A 167 -8.24 7.60 5.62
N ALA A 168 -8.91 7.33 4.50
CA ALA A 168 -9.92 8.21 3.94
C ALA A 168 -11.11 8.47 4.87
N LYS A 169 -11.39 7.56 5.82
CA LYS A 169 -12.41 7.76 6.86
C LYS A 169 -12.13 8.95 7.78
N TYR A 170 -10.86 9.34 7.87
CA TYR A 170 -10.38 10.43 8.74
C TYR A 170 -9.95 11.67 7.96
N LEU A 171 -9.98 11.62 6.62
CA LEU A 171 -9.64 12.77 5.79
C LEU A 171 -10.83 13.73 5.66
N PRO A 172 -10.59 15.05 5.54
CA PRO A 172 -11.64 16.03 5.28
C PRO A 172 -12.44 15.69 4.01
N GLN A 173 -13.73 16.07 3.97
CA GLN A 173 -14.68 15.75 2.89
C GLN A 173 -14.15 15.97 1.46
N LYS A 174 -13.29 16.97 1.27
CA LYS A 174 -12.65 17.29 -0.02
C LYS A 174 -11.71 16.21 -0.57
N TYR A 175 -11.27 15.27 0.28
CA TYR A 175 -10.44 14.13 -0.08
C TYR A 175 -11.17 12.79 0.07
N ILE A 176 -12.45 12.80 0.45
CA ILE A 176 -13.25 11.57 0.59
C ILE A 176 -13.53 11.02 -0.81
N VAL A 177 -12.94 9.85 -1.07
CA VAL A 177 -13.12 8.98 -2.23
C VAL A 177 -14.56 8.51 -2.34
#